data_AF-A0A8J3D1J8-F1
#
_entry.id   AF-A0A8J3D1J8-F1
#
_cell.length_a   1.000
_cell.length_b   1.000
_cell.length_c   1.000
_cell.angle_alpha   90.00
_cell.angle_beta   90.00
_cell.angle_gamma   90.00
#
_symmetry.space_group_name_H-M   'P 1'
#
loop_
_entity.id
_entity.type
_entity.pdbx_description
1 polymer ?
#
loop_
_entity_poly.entity_id
_entity_poly.type
_entity_poly.pdbx_seq_one_letter_code
_entity_poly.pdbx_strand_id
1 'polypeptide(L)' 'MLEYVKTILTKVSFDKRLFEKELKKAFNLLMASEIEEFRDWCYRNFSGRYEPVLNKYFVAYA' A
#
# COMPACT_ATOMS: atom_id res chain seq x y z
N MET A 1 -3.65 -8.17 -9.98
CA MET A 1 -2.77 -8.48 -8.82
C MET A 1 -3.20 -7.76 -7.54
N LEU A 2 -4.08 -6.77 -7.67
CA LEU A 2 -4.55 -5.92 -6.58
C LEU A 2 -5.07 -6.64 -5.34
N GLU A 3 -6.03 -7.56 -5.47
CA GLU A 3 -6.62 -8.26 -4.31
C GLU A 3 -5.61 -9.09 -3.51
N TYR A 4 -4.61 -9.66 -4.18
CA TYR A 4 -3.52 -10.36 -3.54
C TYR A 4 -2.68 -9.40 -2.67
N VAL A 5 -2.29 -8.25 -3.23
CA VAL A 5 -1.55 -7.21 -2.50
C VAL A 5 -2.34 -6.70 -1.30
N LYS A 6 -3.64 -6.40 -1.48
CA LYS A 6 -4.54 -5.98 -0.39
C LYS A 6 -4.55 -7.01 0.75
N THR A 7 -4.67 -8.30 0.40
CA THR A 7 -4.66 -9.40 1.37
C THR A 7 -3.34 -9.45 2.16
N ILE A 8 -2.20 -9.35 1.46
CA ILE A 8 -0.88 -9.39 2.10
C ILE A 8 -0.71 -8.20 3.06
N LEU A 9 -1.01 -6.98 2.61
CA LEU A 9 -0.87 -5.78 3.45
C LEU A 9 -1.72 -5.84 4.71
N THR A 10 -2.95 -6.32 4.62
CA THR A 10 -3.80 -6.55 5.80
C THR A 10 -3.16 -7.54 6.75
N LYS A 11 -2.66 -8.68 6.25
CA LYS A 11 -2.01 -9.71 7.08
C LYS A 11 -0.76 -9.21 7.77
N VAL A 12 0.03 -8.36 7.13
CA VAL A 12 1.29 -7.84 7.70
C VAL A 12 1.14 -6.51 8.43
N SER A 13 -0.06 -5.94 8.48
CA SER A 13 -0.31 -4.61 9.06
C SER A 13 -0.03 -4.48 10.56
N PHE A 14 0.23 -5.59 11.25
CA PHE A 14 0.64 -5.61 12.66
C PHE A 14 2.09 -5.14 12.88
N ASP A 15 2.95 -5.20 11.85
CA ASP A 15 4.35 -4.78 11.93
C ASP A 15 4.67 -3.72 10.89
N LYS A 16 5.15 -2.55 11.36
CA LYS A 16 5.44 -1.41 10.49
C LYS A 16 6.49 -1.71 9.42
N ARG A 17 7.56 -2.43 9.78
CA ARG A 17 8.67 -2.72 8.86
C ARG A 17 8.22 -3.71 7.79
N LEU A 18 7.43 -4.70 8.17
CA LEU A 18 6.88 -5.68 7.23
C LEU A 18 5.82 -5.04 6.33
N PHE A 19 4.94 -4.19 6.87
CA PHE A 19 3.98 -3.41 6.09
C PHE A 19 4.68 -2.57 5.03
N GLU A 20 5.68 -1.77 5.41
CA GLU A 20 6.43 -0.94 4.47
C GLU A 20 7.16 -1.76 3.39
N LYS A 21 7.71 -2.92 3.77
CA LYS A 21 8.35 -3.86 2.85
C LYS A 21 7.38 -4.40 1.80
N GLU A 22 6.20 -4.87 2.22
CA GLU A 22 5.20 -5.41 1.28
C GLU A 22 4.53 -4.30 0.45
N LEU A 23 4.34 -3.11 1.02
CA LEU A 23 3.87 -1.93 0.29
C LEU A 23 4.82 -1.58 -0.86
N LYS A 24 6.13 -1.60 -0.61
CA LYS A 24 7.13 -1.37 -1.67
C LYS A 24 7.04 -2.42 -2.78
N LYS A 25 6.76 -3.69 -2.46
CA LYS A 25 6.61 -4.75 -3.46
C LYS A 25 5.37 -4.56 -4.34
N ALA A 26 4.31 -3.98 -3.80
CA ALA A 26 3.07 -3.74 -4.54
C ALA A 26 3.32 -2.99 -5.85
N PHE A 27 4.17 -1.97 -5.84
CA PHE A 27 4.49 -1.17 -7.04
C PHE A 27 5.14 -1.95 -8.17
N ASN A 28 5.78 -3.09 -7.88
CA ASN A 28 6.34 -3.97 -8.91
C ASN A 28 5.34 -5.04 -9.38
N LEU A 29 4.28 -5.28 -8.61
CA LEU A 29 3.29 -6.34 -8.88
C LEU A 29 2.03 -5.80 -9.56
N LEU A 30 1.74 -4.51 -9.39
CA LEU A 30 0.54 -3.87 -9.89
C LEU A 30 0.81 -3.14 -11.21
N MET A 31 -0.17 -3.17 -12.10
CA MET A 31 -0.16 -2.34 -13.30
C MET A 31 -0.46 -0.88 -12.95
N ALA A 32 -0.03 0.06 -13.79
CA ALA A 32 -0.32 1.48 -13.61
C ALA A 32 -1.84 1.77 -13.44
N SER A 33 -2.70 1.03 -14.16
CA SER A 33 -4.16 1.11 -14.03
C SER A 33 -4.71 0.63 -12.68
N GLU A 34 -3.96 -0.16 -11.91
CA GLU A 34 -4.35 -0.64 -10.58
C GLU A 34 -3.87 0.31 -9.46
N ILE A 35 -2.90 1.20 -9.73
CA ILE A 35 -2.22 1.98 -8.68
C ILE A 35 -3.14 3.01 -8.02
N GLU A 36 -4.04 3.64 -8.77
CA GLU A 36 -4.98 4.64 -8.23
C GLU A 36 -5.94 3.98 -7.23
N GLU A 37 -6.59 2.88 -7.62
CA GLU A 37 -7.46 2.12 -6.73
C GLU A 37 -6.69 1.59 -5.50
N PHE A 38 -5.45 1.14 -5.71
CA PHE A 38 -4.59 0.66 -4.64
C PHE A 38 -4.25 1.76 -3.63
N ARG A 39 -3.92 2.97 -4.10
CA ARG A 39 -3.63 4.14 -3.27
C ARG A 39 -4.82 4.47 -2.40
N ASP A 40 -5.99 4.64 -3.00
CA ASP A 40 -7.21 5.03 -2.28
C ASP A 40 -7.61 4.00 -1.23
N TRP A 41 -7.47 2.71 -1.57
CA TRP A 41 -7.67 1.64 -0.61
C TRP A 41 -6.67 1.70 0.54
N CYS A 42 -5.37 1.95 0.28
CA CYS A 42 -4.37 2.07 1.34
C CYS A 42 -4.66 3.22 2.30
N TYR A 43 -5.00 4.40 1.79
CA TYR A 43 -5.34 5.56 2.63
C TYR A 43 -6.61 5.31 3.45
N ARG A 44 -7.64 4.69 2.87
CA ARG A 44 -8.87 4.36 3.59
C ARG A 44 -8.64 3.39 4.75
N ASN A 45 -7.75 2.41 4.59
CA ASN A 45 -7.58 1.34 5.58
C ASN A 45 -6.44 1.57 6.57
N PHE A 46 -5.40 2.33 6.18
CA PHE A 46 -4.15 2.39 6.95
C PHE A 46 -3.67 3.80 7.30
N SER A 47 -4.32 4.87 6.84
CA SER A 47 -3.94 6.26 7.17
C SER A 47 -3.73 6.48 8.67
N GLY A 48 -4.66 6.01 9.51
CA GLY A 48 -4.59 6.22 10.96
C GLY A 48 -3.33 5.67 11.66
N ARG A 49 -2.61 4.71 11.06
CA ARG A 49 -1.35 4.18 11.63
C ARG A 49 -0.13 4.42 10.75
N TYR A 50 -0.32 4.50 9.44
CA TYR A 50 0.76 4.44 8.46
C TYR A 50 0.75 5.61 7.49
N GLU A 51 -0.01 6.67 7.72
CA GLU A 51 -0.03 7.86 6.85
C GLU A 51 1.37 8.38 6.46
N PRO A 52 2.37 8.50 7.36
CA PRO A 52 3.71 8.93 6.95
C PRO A 52 4.40 7.96 5.97
N VAL A 53 4.14 6.66 6.13
CA VAL A 53 4.64 5.62 5.21
C VAL A 53 3.90 5.73 3.89
N LEU A 54 2.57 5.84 3.89
CA LEU A 54 1.78 5.98 2.68
C LEU A 54 2.21 7.21 1.88
N ASN A 55 2.32 8.37 2.53
CA ASN A 55 2.76 9.61 1.92
C ASN A 55 4.13 9.42 1.25
N LYS A 56 5.10 8.81 1.93
CA LYS A 56 6.44 8.54 1.37
C LYS A 56 6.42 7.80 0.02
N TYR A 57 5.51 6.85 -0.17
CA TYR A 57 5.47 6.03 -1.38
C TYR A 57 4.50 6.55 -2.44
N PHE A 58 3.42 7.21 -2.05
CA PHE A 58 2.41 7.72 -2.99
C PHE A 58 2.64 9.17 -3.46
N VAL A 59 3.73 9.84 -3.05
CA VAL A 59 4.05 11.22 -3.51
C VAL A 59 4.01 11.36 -5.04
N ALA A 60 4.44 10.35 -5.79
CA ALA A 60 4.51 10.39 -7.25
C ALA A 60 3.19 10.07 -7.96
N TYR A 61 2.13 9.74 -7.20
CA TYR A 61 0.82 9.31 -7.71
C TYR A 61 -0.30 10.24 -7.21
N ALA A 62 0.03 11.52 -7.05
CA ALA A 62 -0.89 12.59 -6.66
C ALA A 62 -1.41 13.36 -7.89
#